data_AF-A0A5E4IGE4-F1
#
_entry.id   AF-A0A5E4IGE4-F1
#
_cell.length_a   1.000
_cell.length_b   1.000
_cell.length_c   1.000
_cell.angle_alpha   90.00
_cell.angle_beta   90.00
_cell.angle_gamma   90.00
#
_symmetry.space_group_name_H-M   'P 1'
#
loop_
_entity.id
_entity.type
_entity.pdbx_description
1 polymer ?
#
loop_
_entity_poly.entity_id
_entity_poly.type
_entity_poly.pdbx_seq_one_letter_code
_entity_poly.pdbx_strand_id
1 'polypeptide(L)'
;MPDEYKAKYNAKVYELLKERFSSEFSRINNLDQKANNTIGFVGIILSFVSAIIGSFLIKDVSRSSNFFALYCFLFLLGIVLLVLSILCALMASWVKDYEIFPEFNGKPEDFLEYVKYKKEEEIIDESVEVFSSIIEENKKRINEKADFIKQSHKSLIIAIFVNIIFIAVILLTKVDKN
;
A
#
# COMPACT_ATOMS: atom_id res chain seq x y z
N MET A 1 -44.97 -16.93 2.38
CA MET A 1 -44.11 -16.69 1.19
C MET A 1 -43.70 -18.07 0.68
N PRO A 2 -43.87 -18.41 -0.61
CA PRO A 2 -43.56 -19.76 -1.10
C PRO A 2 -42.08 -20.06 -0.88
N ASP A 3 -41.74 -21.25 -0.37
CA ASP A 3 -40.37 -21.62 0.03
C ASP A 3 -39.34 -21.46 -1.11
N GLU A 4 -39.79 -21.58 -2.36
CA GLU A 4 -38.98 -21.34 -3.56
C GLU A 4 -38.50 -19.87 -3.69
N TYR A 5 -39.34 -18.91 -3.31
CA TYR A 5 -38.96 -17.49 -3.34
C TYR A 5 -37.91 -17.16 -2.28
N LYS A 6 -37.99 -17.80 -1.10
CA LYS A 6 -37.01 -17.63 -0.03
C LYS A 6 -35.66 -18.23 -0.42
N ALA A 7 -35.64 -19.45 -0.95
CA ALA A 7 -34.41 -20.07 -1.42
C ALA A 7 -33.69 -19.23 -2.48
N LYS A 8 -34.45 -18.65 -3.42
CA LYS A 8 -33.91 -17.76 -4.46
C LYS A 8 -33.38 -16.44 -3.90
N TYR A 9 -34.03 -15.88 -2.88
CA TYR A 9 -33.55 -14.69 -2.18
C TYR A 9 -32.24 -14.97 -1.43
N ASN A 10 -32.19 -16.05 -0.65
CA ASN A 10 -31.02 -16.46 0.13
C ASN A 10 -29.81 -16.71 -0.77
N ALA A 11 -30.02 -17.40 -1.90
CA ALA A 11 -28.99 -17.61 -2.91
C ALA A 11 -28.43 -16.30 -3.47
N LYS A 12 -29.30 -15.30 -3.70
CA LYS A 12 -28.90 -13.97 -4.18
C LYS A 12 -28.13 -13.17 -3.14
N VAL A 13 -28.55 -13.22 -1.87
CA VAL A 13 -27.82 -12.58 -0.76
C VAL A 13 -26.42 -13.18 -0.65
N TYR A 14 -26.32 -14.51 -0.68
CA TYR A 14 -25.05 -15.20 -0.65
C TYR A 14 -24.13 -14.83 -1.84
N GLU A 15 -24.68 -14.76 -3.05
CA GLU A 15 -23.93 -14.34 -4.25
C GLU A 15 -23.36 -12.93 -4.09
N LEU A 16 -24.18 -11.97 -3.62
CA LEU A 16 -23.75 -10.60 -3.38
C LEU A 16 -22.66 -10.49 -2.30
N LEU A 17 -22.79 -11.24 -1.20
CA LEU A 17 -21.77 -11.29 -0.14
C LEU A 17 -20.46 -11.88 -0.67
N LYS A 18 -20.53 -12.96 -1.45
CA LYS A 18 -19.37 -13.61 -2.05
C LYS A 18 -18.65 -12.69 -3.03
N GLU A 19 -19.38 -12.02 -3.92
CA GLU A 19 -18.81 -11.04 -4.85
C GLU A 19 -18.12 -9.89 -4.10
N ARG A 20 -18.79 -9.36 -3.07
CA ARG A 20 -18.23 -8.27 -2.27
C ARG A 20 -16.95 -8.69 -1.57
N PHE A 21 -16.94 -9.86 -0.95
CA PHE A 21 -15.76 -10.41 -0.27
C PHE A 21 -14.60 -10.62 -1.26
N SER A 22 -14.89 -11.21 -2.43
CA SER A 22 -13.88 -11.41 -3.48
C SER A 22 -13.27 -10.08 -3.96
N SER A 23 -14.10 -9.04 -4.13
CA SER A 23 -13.64 -7.71 -4.51
C SER A 23 -12.74 -7.07 -3.44
N GLU A 24 -13.08 -7.15 -2.16
CA GLU A 24 -12.26 -6.59 -1.08
C GLU A 24 -10.93 -7.35 -0.95
N PHE A 25 -10.95 -8.68 -1.07
CA PHE A 25 -9.74 -9.50 -1.07
C PHE A 25 -8.81 -9.16 -2.25
N SER A 26 -9.37 -9.03 -3.45
CA SER A 26 -8.63 -8.56 -4.64
C SER A 26 -8.03 -7.18 -4.41
N ARG A 27 -8.78 -6.26 -3.80
CA ARG A 27 -8.30 -4.91 -3.46
C ARG A 27 -7.11 -4.95 -2.50
N ILE A 28 -7.16 -5.76 -1.44
CA ILE A 28 -6.04 -5.95 -0.50
C ILE A 28 -4.80 -6.46 -1.25
N ASN A 29 -4.95 -7.53 -2.03
CA ASN A 29 -3.83 -8.12 -2.78
C ASN A 29 -3.22 -7.11 -3.77
N ASN A 30 -4.04 -6.30 -4.44
CA ASN A 30 -3.57 -5.24 -5.32
C ASN A 30 -2.79 -4.15 -4.56
N LEU A 31 -3.18 -3.82 -3.33
CA LEU A 31 -2.44 -2.87 -2.48
C LEU A 31 -1.10 -3.46 -2.04
N ASP A 32 -1.06 -4.73 -1.63
CA ASP A 32 0.19 -5.42 -1.29
C ASP A 32 1.16 -5.49 -2.46
N GLN A 33 0.65 -5.84 -3.65
CA GLN A 33 1.46 -5.85 -4.86
C GLN A 33 2.03 -4.46 -5.17
N LYS A 34 1.23 -3.39 -5.01
CA LYS A 34 1.72 -2.01 -5.19
C LYS A 34 2.79 -1.64 -4.17
N ALA A 35 2.63 -2.00 -2.90
CA ALA A 35 3.63 -1.75 -1.87
C ALA A 35 4.96 -2.46 -2.21
N ASN A 36 4.89 -3.76 -2.54
CA ASN A 36 6.06 -4.56 -2.93
C ASN A 36 6.76 -4.02 -4.18
N ASN A 37 5.98 -3.67 -5.21
CA ASN A 37 6.52 -3.07 -6.44
C ASN A 37 7.21 -1.73 -6.14
N THR A 38 6.65 -0.92 -5.24
CA THR A 38 7.24 0.37 -4.84
C THR A 38 8.56 0.15 -4.14
N ILE A 39 8.64 -0.78 -3.19
CA ILE A 39 9.88 -1.11 -2.47
C ILE A 39 10.95 -1.59 -3.47
N GLY A 40 10.61 -2.52 -4.36
CA GLY A 40 11.52 -3.04 -5.37
C GLY A 40 12.03 -1.94 -6.31
N PHE A 41 11.13 -1.07 -6.79
CA PHE A 41 11.49 0.02 -7.68
C PHE A 41 12.40 1.07 -7.01
N VAL A 42 12.14 1.42 -5.74
CA VAL A 42 13.04 2.31 -4.98
C VAL A 42 14.42 1.68 -4.82
N GLY A 43 14.51 0.36 -4.57
CA GLY A 43 15.79 -0.35 -4.50
C GLY A 43 16.62 -0.24 -5.79
N ILE A 44 15.96 -0.35 -6.95
CA ILE A 44 16.59 -0.14 -8.25
C ILE A 44 17.11 1.30 -8.36
N ILE A 45 16.29 2.31 -8.04
CA ILE A 45 16.70 3.72 -8.08
C ILE A 45 17.90 3.97 -7.17
N LEU A 46 17.88 3.49 -5.92
CA LEU A 46 19.00 3.65 -4.99
C LEU A 46 20.29 3.03 -5.53
N SER A 47 20.18 1.90 -6.22
CA SER A 47 21.33 1.24 -6.87
C SER A 47 21.92 2.10 -7.99
N PHE A 48 21.08 2.67 -8.85
CA PHE A 48 21.53 3.62 -9.88
C PHE A 48 22.14 4.89 -9.30
N VAL A 49 21.46 5.50 -8.32
CA VAL A 49 21.92 6.73 -7.66
C VAL A 49 23.29 6.50 -7.02
N SER A 50 23.45 5.43 -6.25
CA SER A 50 24.74 5.10 -5.62
C SER A 50 25.87 4.85 -6.64
N ALA A 51 25.59 4.16 -7.76
CA ALA A 51 26.56 3.92 -8.82
C ALA A 51 27.01 5.21 -9.52
N ILE A 52 26.06 6.09 -9.86
CA ILE A 52 26.35 7.39 -10.50
C ILE A 52 27.21 8.25 -9.56
N ILE A 53 26.94 8.21 -8.25
CA ILE A 53 27.65 9.05 -7.27
C ILE A 53 29.05 8.55 -6.99
N GLY A 54 29.20 7.24 -6.78
CA GLY A 54 30.51 6.62 -6.54
C GLY A 54 31.47 6.80 -7.71
N SER A 55 30.94 6.90 -8.93
CA SER A 55 31.73 7.11 -10.15
C SER A 55 31.97 8.59 -10.49
N PHE A 56 30.94 9.45 -10.41
CA PHE A 56 31.03 10.83 -10.93
C PHE A 56 31.29 11.90 -9.87
N LEU A 57 30.64 11.85 -8.70
CA LEU A 57 30.67 12.98 -7.76
C LEU A 57 31.94 13.03 -6.91
N ILE A 58 32.41 11.87 -6.46
CA ILE A 58 33.55 11.79 -5.53
C ILE A 58 34.85 12.20 -6.23
N LYS A 59 34.94 12.03 -7.56
CA LYS A 59 36.15 12.30 -8.34
C LYS A 59 36.18 13.68 -9.00
N ASP A 60 35.05 14.18 -9.51
CA ASP A 60 35.05 15.38 -10.39
C ASP A 60 34.51 16.66 -9.73
N VAL A 61 33.78 16.57 -8.62
CA VAL A 61 33.25 17.77 -7.95
C VAL A 61 34.34 18.35 -7.06
N SER A 62 35.03 19.37 -7.58
CA SER A 62 35.92 20.20 -6.76
C SER A 62 35.17 20.70 -5.53
N ARG A 63 35.69 20.35 -4.34
CA ARG A 63 35.21 20.85 -3.04
C ARG A 63 35.24 22.38 -2.92
N SER A 64 35.91 23.08 -3.86
CA SER A 64 35.97 24.55 -3.89
C SER A 64 34.85 25.23 -4.67
N SER A 65 33.92 24.48 -5.30
CA SER A 65 32.82 25.11 -6.03
C SER A 65 31.80 25.73 -5.06
N ASN A 66 31.36 26.95 -5.34
CA ASN A 66 30.29 27.62 -4.58
C ASN A 66 28.96 26.84 -4.57
N PHE A 67 28.80 25.86 -5.47
CA PHE A 67 27.62 25.01 -5.60
C PHE A 67 27.71 23.68 -4.84
N PHE A 68 28.83 23.39 -4.16
CA PHE A 68 29.03 22.11 -3.45
C PHE A 68 27.93 21.85 -2.40
N ALA A 69 27.58 22.87 -1.62
CA ALA A 69 26.52 22.77 -0.62
C ALA A 69 25.14 22.44 -1.25
N LEU A 70 24.83 23.03 -2.41
CA LEU A 70 23.59 22.76 -3.14
C LEU A 70 23.54 21.31 -3.65
N TYR A 71 24.66 20.77 -4.15
CA TYR A 71 24.75 19.37 -4.56
C TYR A 71 24.51 18.40 -3.41
N CYS A 72 25.19 18.62 -2.28
CA CYS A 72 25.00 17.80 -1.09
C CYS A 72 23.55 17.87 -0.60
N PHE A 73 22.95 19.07 -0.61
CA PHE A 73 21.56 19.26 -0.19
C PHE A 73 20.57 18.52 -1.09
N LEU A 74 20.62 18.73 -2.41
CA LEU A 74 19.71 18.07 -3.37
C LEU A 74 19.85 16.55 -3.31
N PHE A 75 21.08 16.07 -3.17
CA PHE A 75 21.35 14.64 -3.05
C PHE A 75 20.77 14.03 -1.77
N LEU A 76 21.07 14.63 -0.61
CA LEU A 76 20.55 14.16 0.68
C LEU A 76 19.03 14.22 0.71
N LEU A 77 18.44 15.29 0.17
CA LEU A 77 16.98 15.43 0.05
C LEU A 77 16.39 14.30 -0.81
N GLY A 78 17.02 13.98 -1.95
CA GLY A 78 16.62 12.87 -2.80
C GLY A 78 16.63 11.53 -2.07
N ILE A 79 17.71 11.22 -1.32
CA ILE A 79 17.78 9.99 -0.51
C ILE A 79 16.69 9.96 0.55
N VAL A 80 16.53 11.05 1.32
CA VAL A 80 15.54 11.12 2.40
C VAL A 80 14.14 10.84 1.85
N LEU A 81 13.78 11.42 0.71
CA LEU A 81 12.49 11.17 0.06
C LEU A 81 12.32 9.71 -0.42
N LEU A 82 13.39 9.07 -0.90
CA LEU A 82 13.35 7.64 -1.26
C LEU A 82 13.17 6.75 -0.01
N VAL A 83 13.88 7.07 1.08
CA VAL A 83 13.74 6.35 2.35
C VAL A 83 12.32 6.52 2.91
N LEU A 84 11.77 7.74 2.91
CA LEU A 84 10.39 8.00 3.30
C LEU A 84 9.39 7.21 2.44
N SER A 85 9.63 7.12 1.13
CA SER A 85 8.81 6.28 0.24
C SER A 85 8.80 4.82 0.68
N ILE A 86 9.97 4.25 1.00
CA ILE A 86 10.07 2.86 1.49
C ILE A 86 9.35 2.70 2.83
N LEU A 87 9.58 3.62 3.78
CA LEU A 87 8.95 3.55 5.11
C LEU A 87 7.43 3.57 5.01
N CYS A 88 6.84 4.44 4.19
CA CYS A 88 5.40 4.44 3.95
C CYS A 88 4.91 3.14 3.29
N ALA A 89 5.66 2.57 2.34
CA ALA A 89 5.30 1.29 1.74
C ALA A 89 5.38 0.13 2.75
N LEU A 90 6.38 0.13 3.64
CA LEU A 90 6.50 -0.85 4.72
C LEU A 90 5.39 -0.72 5.76
N MET A 91 5.01 0.51 6.14
CA MET A 91 3.87 0.76 7.02
C MET A 91 2.57 0.21 6.42
N ALA A 92 2.36 0.39 5.10
CA ALA A 92 1.23 -0.21 4.40
C ALA A 92 1.23 -1.74 4.48
N SER A 93 2.40 -2.39 4.40
CA SER A 93 2.56 -3.84 4.53
C SER A 93 2.40 -4.35 5.96
N TRP A 94 2.46 -3.46 6.96
CA TRP A 94 2.28 -3.82 8.37
C TRP A 94 0.81 -3.89 8.78
N VAL A 95 -0.09 -3.25 8.02
CA VAL A 95 -1.55 -3.40 8.17
C VAL A 95 -1.96 -4.79 7.68
N LYS A 96 -1.87 -5.78 8.59
CA LYS A 96 -2.10 -7.21 8.33
C LYS A 96 -3.37 -7.79 8.94
N ASP A 97 -3.97 -7.09 9.89
CA ASP A 97 -5.14 -7.60 10.59
C ASP A 97 -6.37 -7.34 9.73
N TYR A 98 -6.78 -8.33 8.93
CA TYR A 98 -8.08 -8.32 8.25
C TYR A 98 -8.89 -9.48 8.80
N GLU A 99 -10.09 -9.18 9.27
CA GLU A 99 -11.00 -10.21 9.74
C GLU A 99 -11.75 -10.78 8.53
N ILE A 100 -11.53 -12.06 8.27
CA ILE A 100 -12.18 -12.77 7.15
C ILE A 100 -13.50 -13.40 7.60
N PHE A 101 -13.60 -13.70 8.89
CA PHE A 101 -14.72 -14.44 9.47
C PHE A 101 -14.99 -13.91 10.88
N PRO A 102 -16.25 -13.85 11.32
CA PRO A 102 -16.55 -13.45 12.69
C PRO A 102 -15.98 -14.43 13.69
N GLU A 103 -15.17 -13.93 14.60
CA GLU A 103 -14.72 -14.68 15.74
C GLU A 103 -15.75 -14.53 16.88
N PHE A 104 -16.40 -15.63 17.23
CA PHE A 104 -17.15 -15.73 18.48
C PHE A 104 -16.22 -16.36 19.51
N ASN A 105 -15.99 -15.68 20.64
CA ASN A 105 -15.02 -16.09 21.67
C ASN A 105 -13.61 -16.45 21.13
N GLY A 106 -13.17 -15.82 20.03
CA GLY A 106 -11.84 -16.05 19.44
C GLY A 106 -11.73 -17.30 18.56
N LYS A 107 -12.84 -17.92 18.16
CA LYS A 107 -12.85 -19.09 17.27
C LYS A 107 -13.91 -18.96 16.16
N PRO A 108 -13.56 -19.27 14.90
CA PRO A 108 -14.53 -19.34 13.80
C PRO A 108 -15.61 -20.41 14.02
N GLU A 109 -15.25 -21.54 14.66
CA GLU A 109 -16.17 -22.67 14.87
C GLU A 109 -17.33 -22.31 15.80
N ASP A 110 -17.11 -21.37 16.71
CA ASP A 110 -18.11 -20.91 17.67
C ASP A 110 -19.27 -20.17 16.99
N PHE A 111 -19.04 -19.56 15.82
CA PHE A 111 -20.15 -19.01 15.02
C PHE A 111 -21.06 -20.11 14.52
N LEU A 112 -20.50 -21.21 14.00
CA LEU A 112 -21.28 -22.35 13.53
C LEU A 112 -22.08 -22.99 14.67
N GLU A 113 -21.49 -23.04 15.86
CA GLU A 113 -22.18 -23.53 17.07
C GLU A 113 -23.28 -22.56 17.54
N TYR A 114 -23.03 -21.25 17.45
CA TYR A 114 -23.99 -20.20 17.76
C TYR A 114 -25.22 -20.22 16.82
N VAL A 115 -25.02 -20.44 15.53
CA VAL A 115 -26.12 -20.46 14.55
C VAL A 115 -26.83 -21.81 14.46
N LYS A 116 -26.24 -22.90 14.96
CA LYS A 116 -26.76 -24.28 14.88
C LYS A 116 -28.20 -24.44 15.39
N TYR A 117 -28.58 -23.65 16.39
CA TYR A 117 -29.87 -23.76 17.07
C TYR A 117 -30.89 -22.72 16.60
N LYS A 118 -30.53 -21.87 15.63
CA LYS A 118 -31.37 -20.79 15.12
C LYS A 118 -32.16 -21.21 13.89
N LYS A 119 -33.24 -20.48 13.61
CA LYS A 119 -33.99 -20.66 12.36
C LYS A 119 -33.19 -20.09 11.20
N GLU A 120 -33.33 -20.68 10.02
CA GLU A 120 -32.61 -20.26 8.80
C GLU A 120 -32.70 -18.74 8.55
N GLU A 121 -33.87 -18.14 8.76
CA GLU A 121 -34.09 -16.69 8.61
C GLU A 121 -33.25 -15.86 9.60
N GLU A 122 -33.23 -16.27 10.87
CA GLU A 122 -32.43 -15.60 11.92
C GLU A 122 -30.93 -15.73 11.63
N ILE A 123 -30.50 -16.88 11.11
CA ILE A 123 -29.10 -17.12 10.72
C ILE A 123 -28.69 -16.15 9.61
N ILE A 124 -29.55 -15.96 8.61
CA ILE A 124 -29.25 -15.10 7.46
C ILE A 124 -29.19 -13.63 7.90
N ASP A 125 -30.18 -13.16 8.64
CA ASP A 125 -30.23 -11.76 9.08
C ASP A 125 -29.02 -11.42 9.98
N GLU A 126 -28.68 -12.29 10.93
CA GLU A 126 -27.50 -12.09 11.78
C GLU A 126 -26.18 -12.23 11.02
N SER A 127 -26.09 -13.18 10.08
CA SER A 127 -24.92 -13.28 9.22
C SER A 127 -24.72 -11.98 8.44
N VAL A 128 -25.78 -11.42 7.86
CA VAL A 128 -25.71 -10.16 7.14
C VAL A 128 -25.24 -9.03 8.05
N GLU A 129 -25.77 -8.91 9.28
CA GLU A 129 -25.37 -7.90 10.24
C GLU A 129 -23.87 -8.02 10.62
N VAL A 130 -23.45 -9.22 11.00
CA VAL A 130 -22.09 -9.52 11.45
C VAL A 130 -21.08 -9.37 10.31
N PHE A 131 -21.37 -9.87 9.11
CA PHE A 131 -20.47 -9.68 7.97
C PHE A 131 -20.43 -8.22 7.52
N SER A 132 -21.53 -7.47 7.65
CA SER A 132 -21.55 -6.05 7.32
C SER A 132 -20.64 -5.23 8.23
N SER A 133 -20.63 -5.49 9.54
CA SER A 133 -19.74 -4.81 10.48
C SER A 133 -18.27 -5.12 10.20
N ILE A 134 -17.93 -6.40 9.95
CA ILE A 134 -16.57 -6.82 9.57
C ILE A 134 -16.11 -6.13 8.28
N ILE A 135 -16.98 -6.06 7.27
CA ILE A 135 -16.67 -5.36 6.01
C ILE A 135 -16.40 -3.88 6.27
N GLU A 136 -17.18 -3.23 7.14
CA GLU A 136 -17.00 -1.82 7.47
C GLU A 136 -15.68 -1.56 8.22
N GLU A 137 -15.33 -2.41 9.18
CA GLU A 137 -14.06 -2.32 9.90
C GLU A 137 -12.86 -2.57 8.97
N ASN A 138 -12.93 -3.62 8.14
CA ASN A 138 -11.90 -3.91 7.14
C ASN A 138 -11.74 -2.75 6.15
N LYS A 139 -12.84 -2.10 5.73
CA LYS A 139 -12.78 -0.95 4.83
C LYS A 139 -11.95 0.18 5.41
N LYS A 140 -12.03 0.44 6.72
CA LYS A 140 -11.19 1.44 7.39
C LYS A 140 -9.71 1.07 7.30
N ARG A 141 -9.36 -0.18 7.64
CA ARG A 141 -7.97 -0.69 7.58
C ARG A 141 -7.41 -0.67 6.14
N ILE A 142 -8.22 -1.07 5.16
CA ILE A 142 -7.89 -1.03 3.72
C ILE A 142 -7.64 0.42 3.25
N ASN A 143 -8.47 1.36 3.68
CA ASN A 143 -8.30 2.77 3.32
C ASN A 143 -7.01 3.35 3.92
N GLU A 144 -6.72 3.04 5.18
CA GLU A 144 -5.48 3.46 5.84
C GLU A 144 -4.23 2.92 5.11
N LYS A 145 -4.26 1.64 4.72
CA LYS A 145 -3.22 1.05 3.86
C LYS A 145 -3.10 1.76 2.51
N ALA A 146 -4.21 2.10 1.88
CA ALA A 146 -4.21 2.82 0.61
C ALA A 146 -3.62 4.24 0.77
N ASP A 147 -3.86 4.91 1.89
CA ASP A 147 -3.28 6.23 2.18
C ASP A 147 -1.77 6.17 2.35
N PHE A 148 -1.24 5.17 3.06
CA PHE A 148 0.21 4.94 3.15
C PHE A 148 0.84 4.68 1.77
N ILE A 149 0.21 3.86 0.92
CA ILE A 149 0.70 3.62 -0.45
C ILE A 149 0.66 4.89 -1.30
N LYS A 150 -0.38 5.71 -1.15
CA LYS A 150 -0.50 7.00 -1.83
C LYS A 150 0.59 7.97 -1.39
N GLN A 151 0.89 8.05 -0.09
CA GLN A 151 1.99 8.86 0.43
C GLN A 151 3.35 8.36 -0.07
N SER A 152 3.55 7.04 -0.07
CA SER A 152 4.74 6.40 -0.64
C SER A 152 4.95 6.81 -2.09
N HIS A 153 3.93 6.66 -2.95
CA HIS A 153 4.01 7.06 -4.35
C HIS A 153 4.28 8.56 -4.55
N LYS A 154 3.65 9.44 -3.75
CA LYS A 154 3.94 10.88 -3.81
C LYS A 154 5.40 11.17 -3.48
N SER A 155 5.92 10.56 -2.40
CA SER A 155 7.32 10.73 -2.00
C SER A 155 8.27 10.23 -3.08
N LEU A 156 7.99 9.08 -3.68
CA LEU A 156 8.75 8.53 -4.81
C LEU A 156 8.81 9.49 -5.99
N ILE A 157 7.67 10.02 -6.43
CA ILE A 157 7.60 10.95 -7.57
C ILE A 157 8.46 12.19 -7.28
N ILE A 158 8.30 12.79 -6.10
CA ILE A 158 9.08 13.97 -5.70
C ILE A 158 10.57 13.62 -5.65
N ALA A 159 10.94 12.45 -5.12
CA ALA A 159 12.32 11.99 -5.08
C ALA A 159 12.93 11.88 -6.49
N ILE A 160 12.19 11.30 -7.45
CA ILE A 160 12.64 11.18 -8.84
C ILE A 160 12.86 12.57 -9.45
N PHE A 161 11.92 13.50 -9.27
CA PHE A 161 12.07 14.88 -9.76
C PHE A 161 13.30 15.58 -9.16
N VAL A 162 13.51 15.46 -7.85
CA VAL A 162 14.69 16.02 -7.17
C VAL A 162 15.99 15.43 -7.73
N ASN A 163 16.03 14.11 -7.97
CA ASN A 163 17.22 13.45 -8.55
C ASN A 163 17.46 13.87 -10.02
N ILE A 164 16.42 14.09 -10.81
CA ILE A 164 16.56 14.62 -12.18
C ILE A 164 17.13 16.04 -12.15
N ILE A 165 16.60 16.92 -11.29
CA ILE A 165 17.11 18.28 -11.11
C ILE A 165 18.58 18.22 -10.70
N PHE A 166 18.91 17.38 -9.72
CA PHE A 166 20.28 17.17 -9.27
C PHE A 166 21.23 16.81 -10.42
N ILE A 167 20.87 15.83 -11.25
CA ILE A 167 21.65 15.43 -12.42
C ILE A 167 21.77 16.59 -13.42
N ALA A 168 20.68 17.32 -13.69
CA ALA A 168 20.70 18.43 -14.62
C ALA A 168 21.64 19.56 -14.17
N VAL A 169 21.63 19.93 -12.89
CA VAL A 169 22.56 20.96 -12.36
C VAL A 169 24.01 20.48 -12.47
N ILE A 170 24.30 19.21 -12.22
CA ILE A 170 25.65 18.65 -12.41
C ILE A 170 26.09 18.75 -13.87
N LEU A 171 25.20 18.40 -14.82
CA LEU A 171 25.52 18.45 -16.24
C LEU A 171 25.78 19.89 -16.72
N LEU A 172 24.93 20.84 -16.33
CA LEU A 172 25.09 22.25 -16.70
C LEU A 172 26.41 22.83 -16.17
N THR A 173 26.74 22.55 -14.92
CA THR A 173 28.00 23.06 -14.33
C THR A 173 29.27 22.39 -14.86
N LYS A 174 29.16 21.21 -15.50
CA LYS A 174 30.27 20.61 -16.25
C LYS A 174 30.43 21.26 -17.63
N VAL A 175 29.34 21.60 -18.31
CA VAL A 175 29.40 22.30 -19.61
C VAL A 175 30.10 23.65 -19.48
N ASP A 176 29.86 24.40 -18.40
CA ASP A 176 30.54 25.70 -18.18
C ASP A 176 32.05 25.61 -17.91
N LYS A 177 32.60 24.42 -17.68
CA LYS A 177 34.03 24.20 -17.40
C LYS A 177 34.86 23.74 -18.60
N ASN A 178 34.22 23.37 -19.71
CA ASN A 178 34.86 22.97 -20.96
C ASN A 178 34.77 24.10 -21.99
#